data_AF-A0A6B1HJD7-F1
#
_entry.id   AF-A0A6B1HJD7-F1
#
_cell.length_a   1.000
_cell.length_b   1.000
_cell.length_c   1.000
_cell.angle_alpha   90.00
_cell.angle_beta   90.00
_cell.angle_gamma   90.00
#
_symmetry.space_group_name_H-M   'P 1'
#
loop_
_entity.id
_entity.type
_entity.pdbx_description
1 polymer ?
#
loop_
_entity_poly.entity_id
_entity_poly.type
_entity_poly.pdbx_seq_one_letter_code
_entity_poly.pdbx_strand_id
1 'polypeptide(L)'
;MSDSSRNPHPELRKEQIHAAKSLWGALLETELAFSDLLTVDAILTTEELEDFFAGRDKNPTISEMLSDYRELKTTTDKISNPGHLASHRLFSGDSLWACFSAASRTLGRAGWLAHQSIEKKAYQDWRTDSGIEQLIRPVLAAAEIEEGKQKQMGGLSYVFGCLRERVLREAVQVTEGLYDVERS
;
A
#
# COMPACT_ATOMS: atom_id res chain seq x y z
N MET A 1 46.34 1.81 1.62
CA MET A 1 45.69 3.12 1.53
C MET A 1 44.22 2.90 1.82
N SER A 2 43.83 3.17 3.05
CA SER A 2 42.47 3.03 3.56
C SER A 2 41.60 4.13 2.97
N ASP A 3 40.59 3.72 2.23
CA ASP A 3 39.65 4.57 1.52
C ASP A 3 38.78 5.33 2.54
N SER A 4 39.21 6.54 2.90
CA SER A 4 38.58 7.42 3.88
C SER A 4 37.40 8.23 3.29
N SER A 5 36.75 7.73 2.23
CA SER A 5 35.80 8.49 1.40
C SER A 5 34.32 8.19 1.65
N ARG A 6 33.94 7.27 2.53
CA ARG A 6 32.53 6.80 2.63
C ARG A 6 31.85 7.07 3.97
N ASN A 7 31.91 8.30 4.48
CA ASN A 7 30.95 8.72 5.49
C ASN A 7 30.04 9.79 4.87
N PRO A 8 28.74 9.51 4.64
CA PRO A 8 27.82 10.52 4.15
C PRO A 8 27.84 11.73 5.10
N HIS A 9 27.79 12.94 4.52
CA HIS A 9 27.77 14.18 5.28
C HIS A 9 26.71 14.08 6.40
N PRO A 10 27.02 14.41 7.67
CA PRO A 10 26.11 14.18 8.80
C PRO A 10 24.69 14.73 8.60
N GLU A 11 24.58 15.86 7.91
CA GLU A 11 23.28 16.46 7.55
C GLU A 11 22.52 15.64 6.48
N LEU A 12 23.19 15.08 5.47
CA LEU A 12 22.56 14.20 4.50
C LEU A 12 22.00 12.95 5.18
N ARG A 13 22.75 12.37 6.12
CA ARG A 13 22.30 11.19 6.87
C ARG A 13 21.05 11.49 7.70
N LYS A 14 20.95 12.68 8.31
CA LYS A 14 19.75 13.11 9.03
C LYS A 14 18.54 13.20 8.09
N GLU A 15 18.71 13.78 6.90
CA GLU A 15 17.65 13.89 5.91
C GLU A 15 17.19 12.52 5.39
N GLN A 16 18.11 11.58 5.15
CA GLN A 16 17.78 10.21 4.76
C GLN A 16 16.96 9.49 5.84
N ILE A 17 17.37 9.58 7.11
CA ILE A 17 16.64 9.01 8.23
C ILE A 17 15.28 9.67 8.40
N HIS A 18 15.20 10.99 8.27
CA HIS A 18 13.95 11.72 8.35
C HIS A 18 12.98 11.29 7.25
N ALA A 19 13.45 11.25 5.99
CA ALA A 19 12.67 10.78 4.85
C ALA A 19 12.13 9.35 5.07
N ALA A 20 13.00 8.41 5.48
CA ALA A 20 12.57 7.03 5.74
C ALA A 20 11.49 6.96 6.84
N LYS A 21 11.64 7.72 7.93
CA LYS A 21 10.64 7.81 9.00
C LYS A 21 9.33 8.42 8.53
N SER A 22 9.37 9.49 7.73
CA SER A 22 8.19 10.15 7.19
C SER A 22 7.41 9.23 6.25
N LEU A 23 8.09 8.51 5.36
CA LEU A 23 7.45 7.52 4.48
C LEU A 23 6.83 6.37 5.26
N TRP A 24 7.51 5.87 6.29
CA TRP A 24 6.95 4.84 7.17
C TRP A 24 5.71 5.33 7.92
N GLY A 25 5.76 6.53 8.50
CA GLY A 25 4.62 7.14 9.18
C GLY A 25 3.42 7.30 8.25
N ALA A 26 3.63 7.82 7.05
CA ALA A 26 2.58 7.96 6.04
C ALA A 26 2.00 6.62 5.58
N LEU A 27 2.81 5.55 5.52
CA LEU A 27 2.32 4.21 5.23
C LEU A 27 1.38 3.69 6.33
N LEU A 28 1.74 3.91 7.60
CA LEU A 28 0.89 3.52 8.74
C LEU A 28 -0.42 4.31 8.78
N GLU A 29 -0.37 5.61 8.48
CA GLU A 29 -1.58 6.43 8.32
C GLU A 29 -2.47 5.92 7.18
N THR A 30 -1.85 5.50 6.07
CA THR A 30 -2.58 4.88 4.95
C THR A 30 -3.20 3.55 5.39
N GLU A 31 -2.45 2.66 6.05
CA GLU A 31 -2.98 1.38 6.56
C GLU A 31 -4.19 1.60 7.48
N LEU A 32 -4.10 2.58 8.38
CA LEU A 32 -5.19 2.95 9.28
C LEU A 32 -6.41 3.51 8.52
N ALA A 33 -6.20 4.39 7.54
CA ALA A 33 -7.29 4.97 6.75
C ALA A 33 -8.11 3.92 5.96
N PHE A 34 -7.46 2.81 5.60
CA PHE A 34 -8.05 1.69 4.87
C PHE A 34 -8.28 0.44 5.74
N SER A 35 -8.22 0.56 7.07
CA SER A 35 -8.31 -0.60 7.98
C SER A 35 -9.62 -1.36 7.84
N ASP A 36 -10.73 -0.66 7.59
CA ASP A 36 -12.05 -1.28 7.40
C ASP A 36 -12.08 -2.15 6.14
N LEU A 37 -11.44 -1.68 5.06
CA LEU A 37 -11.36 -2.45 3.82
C LEU A 37 -10.49 -3.70 3.97
N LEU A 38 -9.35 -3.56 4.66
CA LEU A 38 -8.49 -4.69 4.99
C LEU A 38 -9.20 -5.69 5.91
N THR A 39 -9.98 -5.20 6.88
CA THR A 39 -10.78 -6.05 7.77
C THR A 39 -11.83 -6.83 6.99
N VAL A 40 -12.56 -6.16 6.09
CA VAL A 40 -13.56 -6.79 5.22
C VAL A 40 -12.91 -7.87 4.34
N ASP A 41 -11.76 -7.58 3.69
CA ASP A 41 -11.00 -8.58 2.93
C ASP A 41 -10.55 -9.76 3.80
N ALA A 42 -10.15 -9.51 5.05
CA ALA A 42 -9.64 -10.54 5.95
C ALA A 42 -10.70 -11.51 6.48
N ILE A 43 -11.97 -11.08 6.58
CA ILE A 43 -13.04 -11.88 7.21
C ILE A 43 -14.09 -12.41 6.23
N LEU A 44 -14.19 -11.83 5.03
CA LEU A 44 -15.14 -12.27 4.02
C LEU A 44 -14.45 -12.96 2.85
N THR A 45 -15.08 -14.01 2.36
CA THR A 45 -14.75 -14.66 1.11
C THR A 45 -15.20 -13.84 -0.10
N THR A 46 -14.71 -14.18 -1.28
CA THR A 46 -15.17 -13.55 -2.54
C THR A 46 -16.67 -13.77 -2.78
N GLU A 47 -17.19 -14.96 -2.47
CA GLU A 47 -18.61 -15.28 -2.61
C GLU A 47 -19.49 -14.45 -1.67
N GLU A 48 -19.08 -14.29 -0.40
CA GLU A 48 -19.80 -13.44 0.57
C GLU A 48 -19.78 -11.97 0.17
N LEU A 49 -18.67 -11.48 -0.40
CA LEU A 49 -18.59 -10.12 -0.94
C LEU A 49 -19.53 -9.95 -2.15
N GLU A 50 -19.58 -10.92 -3.06
CA GLU A 50 -20.52 -10.91 -4.18
C GLU A 50 -21.97 -10.88 -3.70
N ASP A 51 -22.32 -11.70 -2.71
CA ASP A 51 -23.65 -11.74 -2.10
C ASP A 51 -24.01 -10.41 -1.43
N PHE A 52 -23.08 -9.83 -0.68
CA PHE A 52 -23.25 -8.53 -0.02
C PHE A 52 -23.50 -7.42 -1.04
N PHE A 53 -22.63 -7.27 -2.05
CA PHE A 53 -22.76 -6.20 -3.04
C PHE A 53 -23.97 -6.38 -3.96
N ALA A 54 -24.39 -7.62 -4.24
CA ALA A 54 -25.63 -7.91 -4.96
C ALA A 54 -26.90 -7.65 -4.11
N GLY A 55 -26.75 -7.38 -2.81
CA GLY A 55 -27.85 -7.14 -1.87
C GLY A 55 -28.58 -8.41 -1.41
N ARG A 56 -27.97 -9.58 -1.60
CA ARG A 56 -28.46 -10.87 -1.09
C ARG A 56 -28.15 -11.02 0.41
N ASP A 57 -27.01 -10.49 0.85
CA ASP A 57 -26.71 -10.27 2.26
C ASP A 57 -26.89 -8.78 2.62
N LYS A 58 -27.39 -8.52 3.83
CA LYS A 58 -27.63 -7.18 4.39
C LYS A 58 -26.92 -6.98 5.72
N ASN A 59 -25.77 -7.61 5.91
CA ASN A 59 -24.98 -7.46 7.13
C ASN A 59 -24.72 -5.97 7.46
N PRO A 60 -25.30 -5.44 8.55
CA PRO A 60 -25.22 -4.01 8.86
C PRO A 60 -23.79 -3.58 9.23
N THR A 61 -23.00 -4.46 9.85
CA THR A 61 -21.61 -4.17 10.22
C THR A 61 -20.73 -3.97 8.99
N ILE A 62 -20.88 -4.82 7.97
CA ILE A 62 -20.13 -4.67 6.72
C ILE A 62 -20.57 -3.40 5.98
N SER A 63 -21.86 -3.07 6.00
CA SER A 63 -22.36 -1.81 5.43
C SER A 63 -21.83 -0.57 6.15
N GLU A 64 -21.60 -0.64 7.47
CA GLU A 64 -21.02 0.45 8.24
C GLU A 64 -19.52 0.61 7.92
N MET A 65 -18.75 -0.49 7.91
CA MET A 65 -17.33 -0.50 7.52
C MET A 65 -17.09 0.05 6.11
N LEU A 66 -18.03 -0.19 5.18
CA LEU A 66 -17.92 0.27 3.80
C LEU A 66 -18.59 1.62 3.53
N SER A 67 -19.16 2.27 4.57
CA SER A 67 -19.94 3.50 4.40
C SER A 67 -19.12 4.65 3.81
N ASP A 68 -17.87 4.79 4.23
CA ASP A 68 -16.93 5.80 3.72
C ASP A 68 -16.65 5.69 2.22
N TYR A 69 -16.78 4.50 1.64
CA TYR A 69 -16.50 4.27 0.22
C TYR A 69 -17.70 4.59 -0.67
N ARG A 70 -18.85 4.98 -0.11
CA ARG A 70 -19.99 5.49 -0.88
C ARG A 70 -19.65 6.78 -1.60
N GLU A 71 -18.81 7.62 -1.00
CA GLU A 71 -18.37 8.87 -1.58
C GLU A 71 -16.94 8.72 -2.14
N LEU A 72 -16.79 8.89 -3.46
CA LEU A 72 -15.48 8.84 -4.11
C LEU A 72 -14.50 9.84 -3.49
N LYS A 73 -15.00 11.01 -3.08
CA LYS A 73 -14.20 12.06 -2.44
C LYS A 73 -13.53 11.58 -1.16
N THR A 74 -14.27 10.86 -0.31
CA THR A 74 -13.72 10.27 0.92
C THR A 74 -12.64 9.22 0.60
N THR A 75 -12.84 8.44 -0.47
CA THR A 75 -11.81 7.49 -0.94
C THR A 75 -10.55 8.20 -1.43
N THR A 76 -10.68 9.34 -2.11
CA THR A 76 -9.53 10.14 -2.55
C THR A 76 -8.86 10.89 -1.40
N ASP A 77 -9.62 11.35 -0.41
CA ASP A 77 -9.11 12.06 0.77
C ASP A 77 -8.33 11.11 1.70
N LYS A 78 -8.72 9.82 1.74
CA LYS A 78 -7.98 8.75 2.44
C LYS A 78 -6.59 8.46 1.85
N ILE A 79 -6.36 8.80 0.59
CA ILE A 79 -5.02 8.70 -0.02
C ILE A 79 -4.28 9.98 0.37
N SER A 80 -3.49 9.93 1.44
CA SER A 80 -2.59 11.02 1.84
C SER A 80 -1.85 11.52 0.61
N ASN A 81 -2.11 12.77 0.18
CA ASN A 81 -1.59 13.32 -1.07
C ASN A 81 -0.06 13.19 -1.10
N PRO A 82 0.54 12.24 -1.85
CA PRO A 82 1.97 11.97 -1.76
C PRO A 82 2.80 13.15 -2.26
N GLY A 83 2.17 14.17 -2.86
CA GLY A 83 2.81 15.40 -3.31
C GLY A 83 3.59 16.12 -2.20
N HIS A 84 3.13 16.06 -0.94
CA HIS A 84 3.90 16.65 0.17
C HIS A 84 5.13 15.82 0.56
N LEU A 85 5.12 14.52 0.23
CA LEU A 85 6.24 13.59 0.49
C LEU A 85 7.16 13.43 -0.71
N ALA A 86 6.82 13.99 -1.87
CA ALA A 86 7.63 13.87 -3.08
C ALA A 86 9.05 14.43 -2.89
N SER A 87 9.22 15.43 -2.03
CA SER A 87 10.52 15.97 -1.61
C SER A 87 11.39 14.92 -0.89
N HIS A 88 10.78 13.98 -0.17
CA HIS A 88 11.51 12.90 0.51
C HIS A 88 12.07 11.85 -0.46
N ARG A 89 11.59 11.79 -1.72
CA ARG A 89 12.15 10.88 -2.73
C ARG A 89 13.65 11.09 -2.92
N LEU A 90 14.09 12.35 -2.90
CA LEU A 90 15.50 12.72 -3.06
C LEU A 90 16.40 12.06 -2.00
N PHE A 91 15.87 11.84 -0.80
CA PHE A 91 16.63 11.35 0.35
C PHE A 91 16.33 9.88 0.70
N SER A 92 15.25 9.31 0.16
CA SER A 92 14.87 7.91 0.42
C SER A 92 15.43 6.93 -0.61
N GLY A 93 15.82 7.42 -1.79
CA GLY A 93 16.20 6.56 -2.90
C GLY A 93 15.00 5.95 -3.62
N ASP A 94 15.22 5.53 -4.87
CA ASP A 94 14.13 5.12 -5.74
C ASP A 94 13.44 3.82 -5.30
N SER A 95 14.16 2.87 -4.70
CA SER A 95 13.56 1.58 -4.30
C SER A 95 12.67 1.72 -3.05
N LEU A 96 13.09 2.46 -2.01
CA LEU A 96 12.20 2.79 -0.88
C LEU A 96 10.96 3.56 -1.37
N TRP A 97 11.15 4.56 -2.22
CA TRP A 97 10.04 5.32 -2.79
C TRP A 97 9.09 4.45 -3.63
N ALA A 98 9.61 3.52 -4.43
CA ALA A 98 8.82 2.61 -5.23
C ALA A 98 7.98 1.67 -4.36
N CYS A 99 8.60 1.09 -3.31
CA CYS A 99 7.89 0.23 -2.35
C CYS A 99 6.76 0.99 -1.64
N PHE A 100 7.05 2.19 -1.12
CA PHE A 100 6.06 3.03 -0.47
C PHE A 100 4.91 3.39 -1.42
N SER A 101 5.25 3.85 -2.63
CA SER A 101 4.27 4.23 -3.63
C SER A 101 3.39 3.07 -4.04
N ALA A 102 3.96 1.87 -4.23
CA ALA A 102 3.21 0.66 -4.55
C ALA A 102 2.24 0.31 -3.42
N ALA A 103 2.69 0.34 -2.15
CA ALA A 103 1.85 0.05 -0.99
C ALA A 103 0.67 1.01 -0.87
N SER A 104 0.92 2.33 -0.83
CA SER A 104 -0.14 3.32 -0.67
C SER A 104 -1.11 3.35 -1.85
N ARG A 105 -0.62 3.23 -3.09
CA ARG A 105 -1.47 3.23 -4.28
C ARG A 105 -2.29 1.95 -4.42
N THR A 106 -1.80 0.81 -3.93
CA THR A 106 -2.55 -0.45 -3.93
C THR A 106 -3.81 -0.31 -3.06
N LEU A 107 -3.67 0.23 -1.83
CA LEU A 107 -4.83 0.50 -0.98
C LEU A 107 -5.77 1.55 -1.57
N GLY A 108 -5.21 2.62 -2.13
CA GLY A 108 -6.02 3.63 -2.84
C GLY A 108 -6.84 3.04 -4.00
N ARG A 109 -6.24 2.16 -4.79
CA ARG A 109 -6.91 1.45 -5.89
C ARG A 109 -7.96 0.46 -5.36
N ALA A 110 -7.67 -0.24 -4.28
CA ALA A 110 -8.64 -1.14 -3.64
C ALA A 110 -9.85 -0.37 -3.08
N GLY A 111 -9.65 0.79 -2.45
CA GLY A 111 -10.75 1.66 -2.03
C GLY A 111 -11.60 2.15 -3.20
N TRP A 112 -10.96 2.46 -4.34
CA TRP A 112 -11.70 2.79 -5.56
C TRP A 112 -12.53 1.62 -6.09
N LEU A 113 -12.01 0.38 -6.04
CA LEU A 113 -12.79 -0.82 -6.38
C LEU A 113 -13.97 -1.05 -5.43
N ALA A 114 -13.79 -0.77 -4.13
CA ALA A 114 -14.87 -0.82 -3.15
C ALA A 114 -15.97 0.19 -3.49
N HIS A 115 -15.61 1.43 -3.80
CA HIS A 115 -16.54 2.45 -4.28
C HIS A 115 -17.29 1.98 -5.54
N GLN A 116 -16.57 1.45 -6.54
CA GLN A 116 -17.20 0.90 -7.74
C GLN A 116 -18.15 -0.26 -7.45
N SER A 117 -17.82 -1.09 -6.46
CA SER A 117 -18.64 -2.24 -6.07
C SER A 117 -19.99 -1.80 -5.51
N ILE A 118 -19.98 -0.72 -4.72
CA ILE A 118 -21.19 -0.09 -4.18
C ILE A 118 -22.04 0.50 -5.31
N GLU A 119 -21.44 1.32 -6.16
CA GLU A 119 -22.14 2.02 -7.26
C GLU A 119 -22.78 1.04 -8.24
N LYS A 120 -22.04 0.00 -8.62
CA LYS A 120 -22.51 -1.01 -9.59
C LYS A 120 -23.35 -2.12 -8.96
N LYS A 121 -23.42 -2.20 -7.63
CA LYS A 121 -24.04 -3.32 -6.89
C LYS A 121 -23.49 -4.68 -7.32
N ALA A 122 -22.18 -4.72 -7.54
CA ALA A 122 -21.47 -5.90 -8.03
C ALA A 122 -20.01 -5.83 -7.57
N TYR A 123 -19.55 -6.86 -6.86
CA TYR A 123 -18.19 -6.91 -6.36
C TYR A 123 -17.16 -6.75 -7.50
N GLN A 124 -16.22 -5.82 -7.33
CA GLN A 124 -15.08 -5.65 -8.22
C GLN A 124 -13.87 -6.30 -7.55
N ASP A 125 -13.53 -7.51 -8.00
CA ASP A 125 -12.46 -8.30 -7.39
C ASP A 125 -11.07 -7.75 -7.72
N TRP A 126 -10.34 -7.34 -6.69
CA TRP A 126 -8.99 -6.81 -6.77
C TRP A 126 -8.01 -7.81 -7.41
N ARG A 127 -8.26 -9.12 -7.27
CA ARG A 127 -7.39 -10.19 -7.82
C ARG A 127 -7.33 -10.17 -9.33
N THR A 128 -8.35 -9.61 -9.97
CA THR A 128 -8.48 -9.48 -11.43
C THR A 128 -8.21 -8.06 -11.92
N ASP A 129 -7.94 -7.10 -11.02
CA ASP A 129 -7.68 -5.71 -11.40
C ASP A 129 -6.24 -5.55 -11.91
N SER A 130 -6.13 -5.33 -13.23
CA SER A 130 -4.84 -5.06 -13.88
C SER A 130 -4.10 -3.85 -13.31
N GLY A 131 -4.83 -2.87 -12.74
CA GLY A 131 -4.23 -1.69 -12.11
C GLY A 131 -3.45 -2.05 -10.85
N ILE A 132 -4.04 -2.83 -9.95
CA ILE A 132 -3.34 -3.36 -8.77
C ILE A 132 -2.13 -4.20 -9.18
N GLU A 133 -2.30 -5.08 -10.17
CA GLU A 133 -1.18 -5.91 -10.64
C GLU A 133 -0.01 -5.07 -11.17
N GLN A 134 -0.29 -4.02 -11.94
CA GLN A 134 0.73 -3.08 -12.44
C GLN A 134 1.44 -2.32 -11.31
N LEU A 135 0.75 -2.02 -10.20
CA LEU A 135 1.32 -1.33 -9.06
C LEU A 135 2.27 -2.22 -8.25
N ILE A 136 1.92 -3.51 -8.06
CA ILE A 136 2.66 -4.41 -7.16
C ILE A 136 3.76 -5.20 -7.86
N ARG A 137 3.61 -5.52 -9.16
CA ARG A 137 4.58 -6.32 -9.92
C ARG A 137 6.02 -5.76 -9.94
N PRO A 138 6.26 -4.44 -9.95
CA PRO A 138 7.63 -3.92 -9.89
C PRO A 138 8.33 -4.16 -8.54
N VAL A 139 7.57 -4.46 -7.47
CA VAL A 139 8.08 -4.53 -6.09
C VAL A 139 8.02 -5.95 -5.53
N LEU A 140 6.99 -6.72 -5.90
CA LEU A 140 6.77 -8.08 -5.41
C LEU A 140 7.16 -9.14 -6.43
N ALA A 141 7.61 -10.29 -5.94
CA ALA A 141 7.80 -11.46 -6.77
C ALA A 141 6.45 -12.00 -7.26
N ALA A 142 6.44 -12.59 -8.46
CA ALA A 142 5.23 -13.17 -9.05
C ALA A 142 4.58 -14.21 -8.12
N ALA A 143 5.38 -15.01 -7.41
CA ALA A 143 4.88 -16.01 -6.47
C ALA A 143 4.09 -15.40 -5.30
N GLU A 144 4.51 -14.24 -4.78
CA GLU A 144 3.80 -13.54 -3.70
C GLU A 144 2.46 -12.99 -4.19
N ILE A 145 2.44 -12.43 -5.41
CA ILE A 145 1.21 -11.92 -6.03
C ILE A 145 0.21 -13.06 -6.23
N GLU A 146 0.66 -14.18 -6.79
CA GLU A 146 -0.19 -15.34 -7.02
C GLU A 146 -0.66 -15.98 -5.71
N GLU A 147 0.18 -16.03 -4.67
CA GLU A 147 -0.26 -16.49 -3.35
C GLU A 147 -1.40 -15.62 -2.83
N GLY A 148 -1.25 -14.29 -2.88
CA GLY A 148 -2.29 -13.35 -2.48
C GLY A 148 -3.60 -13.55 -3.25
N LYS A 149 -3.53 -13.76 -4.57
CA LYS A 149 -4.70 -14.03 -5.41
C LYS A 149 -5.39 -15.35 -5.08
N GLN A 150 -4.64 -16.38 -4.69
CA GLN A 150 -5.20 -17.69 -4.34
C GLN A 150 -5.87 -17.74 -2.97
N LYS A 151 -5.66 -16.74 -2.11
CA LYS A 151 -6.32 -16.68 -0.80
C LYS A 151 -7.80 -16.37 -0.96
N GLN A 152 -8.64 -17.24 -0.39
CA GLN A 152 -10.10 -17.03 -0.32
C GLN A 152 -10.47 -15.82 0.55
N MET A 153 -9.71 -15.57 1.61
CA MET A 153 -9.85 -14.44 2.54
C MET A 153 -8.46 -13.85 2.84
N GLY A 154 -8.40 -12.56 3.12
CA GLY A 154 -7.16 -11.86 3.50
C GLY A 154 -6.14 -11.75 2.38
N GLY A 155 -6.57 -11.84 1.13
CA GLY A 155 -5.67 -11.81 -0.03
C GLY A 155 -5.05 -10.44 -0.24
N LEU A 156 -5.86 -9.37 -0.15
CA LEU A 156 -5.36 -7.99 -0.24
C LEU A 156 -4.49 -7.67 0.96
N SER A 157 -4.91 -8.11 2.16
CA SER A 157 -4.17 -7.95 3.40
C SER A 157 -2.79 -8.61 3.35
N TYR A 158 -2.71 -9.80 2.75
CA TYR A 158 -1.43 -10.49 2.52
C TYR A 158 -0.52 -9.69 1.58
N VAL A 159 -1.03 -9.27 0.40
CA VAL A 159 -0.25 -8.49 -0.58
C VAL A 159 0.26 -7.19 0.03
N PHE A 160 -0.60 -6.49 0.78
CA PHE A 160 -0.21 -5.27 1.49
C PHE A 160 0.85 -5.56 2.56
N GLY A 161 0.73 -6.67 3.29
CA GLY A 161 1.74 -7.14 4.24
C GLY A 161 3.11 -7.32 3.59
N CYS A 162 3.17 -7.99 2.43
CA CYS A 162 4.41 -8.14 1.65
C CYS A 162 5.00 -6.78 1.24
N LEU A 163 4.18 -5.85 0.76
CA LEU A 163 4.64 -4.49 0.40
C LEU A 163 5.18 -3.74 1.62
N ARG A 164 4.49 -3.83 2.77
CA ARG A 164 4.91 -3.20 4.03
C ARG A 164 6.26 -3.73 4.50
N GLU A 165 6.50 -5.03 4.40
CA GLU A 165 7.80 -5.62 4.70
C GLU A 165 8.92 -5.08 3.78
N ARG A 166 8.61 -4.81 2.51
CA ARG A 166 9.59 -4.31 1.52
C ARG A 166 9.93 -2.86 1.85
N VAL A 167 8.93 -2.03 2.18
CA VAL A 167 9.15 -0.67 2.69
C VAL A 167 10.03 -0.68 3.94
N LEU A 168 9.74 -1.55 4.92
CA LEU A 168 10.51 -1.60 6.16
C LEU A 168 11.97 -2.02 5.90
N ARG A 169 12.18 -3.04 5.04
CA ARG A 169 13.52 -3.49 4.67
C ARG A 169 14.34 -2.38 4.01
N GLU A 170 13.76 -1.69 3.04
CA GLU A 170 14.43 -0.58 2.34
C GLU A 170 14.68 0.60 3.28
N ALA A 171 13.74 0.92 4.17
CA ALA A 171 13.92 1.95 5.17
C ALA A 171 15.12 1.65 6.09
N VAL A 172 15.26 0.41 6.55
CA VAL A 172 16.42 -0.03 7.36
C VAL A 172 17.73 0.20 6.59
N GLN A 173 17.80 -0.24 5.33
CA GLN A 173 19.01 -0.04 4.50
C GLN A 173 19.38 1.44 4.36
N VAL A 174 18.39 2.31 4.13
CA VAL A 174 18.59 3.76 4.05
C VAL A 174 19.13 4.31 5.37
N THR A 175 18.56 3.90 6.51
CA THR A 175 18.99 4.40 7.83
C THR A 175 20.37 3.89 8.27
N GLU A 176 20.72 2.65 7.89
CA GLU A 176 22.02 2.05 8.19
C GLU A 176 23.14 2.63 7.31
N GLY A 177 22.77 3.35 6.24
CA GLY A 177 23.71 3.92 5.28
C GLY A 177 24.26 2.88 4.32
N LEU A 178 23.52 1.79 4.07
CA LEU A 178 23.88 0.74 3.13
C LEU A 178 23.51 1.10 1.67
N TYR A 179 22.90 2.28 1.46
CA TYR A 179 22.57 2.83 0.15
C TYR A 179 23.76 3.62 -0.44
N ASP A 180 24.44 3.03 -1.44
CA ASP A 180 25.34 3.79 -2.33
C ASP A 180 24.46 4.49 -3.39
N VAL A 181 24.29 5.81 -3.26
CA VAL A 181 23.54 6.67 -4.22
C VAL A 181 24.12 6.57 -5.65
N GLU A 182 25.35 6.10 -5.80
CA GLU A 182 26.11 6.04 -7.05
C GLU A 182 25.78 4.84 -7.98
N ARG A 183 24.80 3.99 -7.66
CA ARG A 183 24.37 2.88 -8.55
C ARG A 183 22.98 3.05 -9.16
N SER A 184 22.50 4.29 -9.27
CA SER A 184 21.23 4.64 -9.94
C SER A 184 21.48 5.09 -11.37
#